data_AF-A0A7C9TRZ5-F1
#
_entry.id   AF-A0A7C9TRZ5-F1
#
_cell.length_a   1.000
_cell.length_b   1.000
_cell.length_c   1.000
_cell.angle_alpha   90.00
_cell.angle_beta   90.00
_cell.angle_gamma   90.00
#
_symmetry.space_group_name_H-M   'P 1'
#
loop_
_entity.id
_entity.type
_entity.pdbx_description
1 polymer ?
#
loop_
_entity_poly.entity_id
_entity_poly.type
_entity_poly.pdbx_seq_one_letter_code
_entity_poly.pdbx_strand_id
1 'polypeptide(L)'
;MRDRPEKDRVMTAFRQECSIRRTARLLQGKRDRIREDLRQLISHMALLVPPVPGATRGTDPPTEVLTEALNRLGDDAFAQLVLQILQEIQPY
;
A
#
# COMPACT_ATOMS: atom_id res chain seq x y z
N MET A 1 -21.10 10.84 -47.60
CA MET A 1 -21.59 10.23 -46.34
C MET A 1 -20.85 8.91 -46.05
N ARG A 2 -19.54 8.94 -45.77
CA ARG A 2 -18.76 7.73 -45.39
C ARG A 2 -17.93 7.85 -44.09
N ASP A 3 -18.02 8.96 -43.37
CA ASP A 3 -17.12 9.24 -42.22
C ASP A 3 -17.65 8.88 -40.82
N ARG A 4 -18.87 8.31 -40.71
CA ARG A 4 -19.48 7.98 -39.41
C ARG A 4 -18.85 6.80 -38.64
N PRO A 5 -18.53 5.65 -39.27
CA PRO A 5 -18.13 4.46 -38.49
C PRO A 5 -16.74 4.60 -37.86
N GLU A 6 -15.85 5.37 -38.47
CA GLU A 6 -14.51 5.62 -37.94
C GLU A 6 -14.54 6.60 -36.76
N LYS A 7 -15.37 7.65 -36.85
CA LYS A 7 -15.64 8.58 -35.75
C LYS A 7 -16.23 7.88 -34.53
N ASP A 8 -17.14 6.92 -34.74
CA ASP A 8 -17.76 6.15 -33.67
C ASP A 8 -16.77 5.18 -32.99
N ARG A 9 -15.84 4.59 -33.76
CA ARG A 9 -14.75 3.76 -33.22
C ARG A 9 -13.77 4.57 -32.37
N VAL A 10 -13.33 5.73 -32.86
CA VAL A 10 -12.44 6.63 -32.12
C VAL A 10 -13.11 7.10 -30.84
N MET A 11 -14.41 7.44 -30.88
CA MET A 11 -15.13 7.87 -29.70
C MET A 11 -15.33 6.77 -28.67
N THR A 12 -15.53 5.54 -29.11
CA THR A 12 -15.63 4.38 -28.22
C THR A 12 -14.29 4.10 -27.54
N ALA A 13 -13.19 4.10 -28.29
CA ALA A 13 -11.85 3.92 -27.75
C ALA A 13 -11.48 5.02 -26.74
N PHE A 14 -11.80 6.28 -27.04
CA PHE A 14 -11.58 7.39 -26.12
C PHE A 14 -12.37 7.26 -24.81
N ARG A 15 -13.64 6.85 -24.89
CA ARG A 15 -14.46 6.58 -23.69
C ARG A 15 -13.89 5.45 -22.85
N GLN A 16 -13.42 4.37 -23.50
CA GLN A 16 -12.80 3.24 -22.82
C GLN A 16 -11.52 3.66 -22.11
N GLU A 17 -10.65 4.42 -22.79
CA GLU A 17 -9.43 4.99 -22.20
C GLU A 17 -9.76 5.86 -20.98
N CYS A 18 -10.69 6.79 -21.11
CA CYS A 18 -11.13 7.65 -20.00
C CYS A 18 -11.68 6.85 -18.81
N SER A 19 -12.41 5.76 -19.10
CA SER A 19 -12.94 4.86 -18.08
C SER A 19 -11.81 4.13 -17.35
N ILE A 20 -10.86 3.53 -18.09
CA ILE A 20 -9.70 2.85 -17.52
C ILE A 20 -8.89 3.83 -16.67
N ARG A 21 -8.62 5.04 -17.18
CA ARG A 21 -7.87 6.07 -16.45
C ARG A 21 -8.55 6.48 -15.15
N ARG A 22 -9.88 6.64 -15.14
CA ARG A 22 -10.63 6.94 -13.91
C ARG A 22 -10.54 5.80 -12.91
N THR A 23 -10.75 4.56 -13.35
CA THR A 23 -10.64 3.39 -12.48
C THR A 23 -9.24 3.26 -11.89
N ALA A 24 -8.19 3.45 -12.70
CA ALA A 24 -6.81 3.43 -12.24
C ALA A 24 -6.54 4.50 -11.17
N ARG A 25 -7.03 5.73 -11.35
CA ARG A 25 -6.91 6.81 -10.34
C ARG A 25 -7.65 6.46 -9.05
N LEU A 26 -8.84 5.88 -9.13
CA LEU A 26 -9.60 5.45 -7.96
C LEU A 26 -8.88 4.33 -7.19
N LEU A 27 -8.37 3.33 -7.91
CA LEU A 27 -7.58 2.24 -7.31
C LEU A 27 -6.31 2.77 -6.67
N GLN A 28 -5.63 3.71 -7.32
CA GLN A 28 -4.45 4.36 -6.77
C GLN A 28 -4.76 5.09 -5.46
N GLY A 29 -5.83 5.91 -5.44
CA GLY A 29 -6.23 6.61 -4.22
C GLY A 29 -6.63 5.66 -3.08
N LYS A 30 -7.29 4.55 -3.40
CA LYS A 30 -7.59 3.49 -2.40
C LYS A 30 -6.32 2.84 -1.86
N ARG A 31 -5.37 2.52 -2.74
CA ARG A 31 -4.07 1.95 -2.35
C ARG A 31 -3.32 2.90 -1.43
N ASP A 32 -3.26 4.18 -1.78
CA ASP A 32 -2.54 5.19 -1.00
C ASP A 32 -3.14 5.36 0.40
N ARG A 33 -4.48 5.32 0.52
CA ARG A 33 -5.16 5.34 1.82
C ARG A 33 -4.89 4.10 2.67
N ILE A 34 -4.96 2.90 2.07
CA ILE A 34 -4.61 1.65 2.78
C ILE A 34 -3.17 1.69 3.28
N ARG A 35 -2.23 2.21 2.46
CA ARG A 35 -0.84 2.36 2.89
C ARG A 35 -0.71 3.27 4.10
N GLU A 36 -1.43 4.40 4.10
CA GLU A 36 -1.41 5.32 5.23
C GLU A 36 -1.96 4.69 6.51
N ASP A 37 -3.09 3.99 6.42
CA ASP A 37 -3.69 3.28 7.55
C ASP A 37 -2.72 2.20 8.09
N LEU A 38 -2.02 1.48 7.20
CA LEU A 38 -1.01 0.49 7.58
C LEU A 38 0.23 1.13 8.23
N ARG A 39 0.68 2.30 7.76
CA ARG A 39 1.77 3.05 8.42
C ARG A 39 1.40 3.43 9.86
N GLN A 40 0.18 3.90 10.05
CA GLN A 40 -0.32 4.24 11.40
C GLN A 40 -0.40 2.99 12.28
N LEU A 41 -0.90 1.87 11.74
CA LEU A 41 -0.92 0.60 12.47
C LEU A 41 0.47 0.16 12.91
N ILE A 42 1.47 0.20 12.02
CA ILE A 42 2.86 -0.14 12.33
C ILE A 42 3.40 0.78 13.45
N SER A 43 3.17 2.09 13.33
CA SER A 43 3.58 3.05 14.36
C SER A 43 2.95 2.75 15.71
N HIS A 44 1.66 2.41 15.76
CA HIS A 44 0.99 2.01 16.99
C HIS A 44 1.51 0.68 17.54
N MET A 45 1.80 -0.29 16.68
CA MET A 45 2.41 -1.56 17.11
C MET A 45 3.81 -1.36 17.71
N ALA A 46 4.58 -0.41 17.18
CA ALA A 46 5.88 -0.04 17.74
C ALA A 46 5.79 0.41 19.21
N LEU A 47 4.69 1.08 19.59
CA LEU A 47 4.44 1.51 20.96
C LEU A 47 4.12 0.35 21.91
N LEU A 48 3.67 -0.79 21.39
CA LEU A 48 3.32 -1.98 22.17
C LEU A 48 4.52 -2.89 22.41
N VAL A 49 5.60 -2.74 21.62
CA VAL A 49 6.84 -3.50 21.82
C VAL A 49 7.57 -2.94 23.04
N PRO A 50 7.87 -3.75 24.07
CA PRO A 50 8.63 -3.28 25.22
C PRO A 50 9.97 -2.71 24.75
N PRO A 51 10.42 -1.56 25.28
CA PRO A 51 11.74 -1.04 24.93
C PRO A 51 12.79 -2.09 25.32
N VAL A 52 13.56 -2.53 24.33
CA VAL A 52 14.70 -3.43 24.57
C VAL A 52 15.68 -2.72 25.50
N PRO A 53 16.21 -3.37 26.56
CA PRO A 53 17.18 -2.74 27.45
C PRO A 53 18.39 -2.26 26.64
N GLY A 54 18.57 -0.94 26.52
CA GLY A 54 19.63 -0.32 25.71
C GLY A 54 19.17 0.33 24.39
N ALA A 55 17.91 0.14 23.98
CA ALA A 55 17.32 0.87 22.87
C ALA A 55 17.01 2.32 23.29
N THR A 56 17.60 3.29 22.59
CA THR A 56 17.30 4.71 22.77
C THR A 56 15.86 5.00 22.36
N ARG A 57 15.15 5.85 23.11
CA ARG A 57 13.83 6.35 22.68
C ARG A 57 13.96 6.91 21.25
N GLY A 58 13.35 6.24 20.28
CA GLY A 58 13.45 6.58 18.85
C GLY A 58 14.21 5.58 17.98
N THR A 59 14.70 4.46 18.52
CA THR A 59 15.06 3.32 17.66
C THR A 59 13.79 2.63 17.19
N ASP A 60 13.69 2.40 15.87
CA ASP A 60 12.59 1.65 15.27
C ASP A 60 12.35 0.34 16.03
N PRO A 61 11.08 -0.12 16.16
CA PRO A 61 10.81 -1.40 16.79
C PRO A 61 11.65 -2.47 16.08
N PRO A 62 12.21 -3.45 16.82
CA PRO A 62 13.01 -4.50 16.20
C PRO A 62 12.17 -5.17 15.12
N THR A 63 12.53 -4.93 13.86
CA THR A 63 11.81 -5.41 12.67
C THR A 63 11.56 -6.91 12.74
N GLU A 64 12.45 -7.64 13.42
CA GLU A 64 12.35 -9.07 13.72
C GLU A 64 11.10 -9.43 14.53
N VAL A 65 10.80 -8.70 15.61
CA VAL A 65 9.63 -8.95 16.46
C VAL A 65 8.33 -8.67 15.70
N LEU A 66 8.32 -7.61 14.89
CA LEU A 66 7.15 -7.28 14.08
C LEU A 66 6.95 -8.32 12.96
N THR A 67 8.04 -8.76 12.33
CA THR A 67 8.02 -9.82 11.30
C THR A 67 7.51 -11.14 11.87
N GLU A 68 7.97 -11.52 13.06
CA GLU A 68 7.50 -12.72 13.74
C GLU A 68 6.01 -12.61 14.11
N ALA A 69 5.57 -11.45 14.61
CA ALA A 69 4.16 -11.21 14.91
C ALA A 69 3.26 -11.30 13.67
N LEU A 70 3.71 -10.75 12.53
CA LEU A 70 3.01 -10.84 11.25
C LEU A 70 2.91 -12.27 10.74
N ASN A 71 4.01 -13.04 10.83
CA ASN A 71 4.02 -14.45 10.45
C ASN A 71 3.06 -15.30 11.32
N ARG A 72 2.88 -14.93 12.59
CA ARG A 72 1.95 -15.61 13.51
C ARG A 72 0.48 -15.23 13.29
N LEU A 73 0.20 -14.12 12.62
CA LEU A 73 -1.18 -13.68 12.32
C LEU A 73 -1.88 -14.61 11.33
N GLY A 74 -1.13 -15.36 10.52
CA GLY A 74 -1.64 -16.37 9.60
C GLY A 74 -2.28 -15.81 8.32
N ASP A 75 -2.12 -14.51 8.05
CA ASP A 75 -2.52 -13.87 6.79
C ASP A 75 -1.26 -13.44 6.02
N ASP A 76 -0.83 -14.32 5.11
CA ASP A 76 0.39 -14.11 4.32
C ASP A 76 0.31 -12.88 3.41
N ALA A 77 -0.88 -12.57 2.88
CA ALA A 77 -1.07 -11.44 1.98
C ALA A 77 -0.96 -10.12 2.76
N PHE A 78 -1.57 -10.06 3.94
CA PHE A 78 -1.44 -8.93 4.86
C PHE A 78 0.01 -8.78 5.34
N ALA A 79 0.66 -9.87 5.75
CA ALA A 79 2.06 -9.85 6.21
C ALA A 79 3.00 -9.28 5.14
N GLN A 80 2.86 -9.71 3.88
CA GLN A 80 3.65 -9.19 2.76
C GLN A 80 3.43 -7.69 2.53
N LEU A 81 2.19 -7.20 2.62
CA LEU A 81 1.87 -5.78 2.48
C LEU A 81 2.53 -4.94 3.57
N VAL A 82 2.49 -5.40 4.82
CA VAL A 82 3.11 -4.69 5.94
C VAL A 82 4.64 -4.71 5.82
N LEU A 83 5.23 -5.84 5.45
CA LEU A 83 6.68 -5.96 5.22
C LEU A 83 7.16 -5.06 4.10
N GLN A 84 6.41 -4.96 3.00
CA GLN A 84 6.73 -4.05 1.90
C GLN A 84 6.71 -2.59 2.37
N ILE A 85 5.75 -2.21 3.22
CA ILE A 85 5.67 -0.86 3.77
C ILE A 85 6.84 -0.58 4.72
N LEU A 86 7.23 -1.54 5.57
CA LEU A 86 8.41 -1.40 6.44
C LEU A 86 9.70 -1.15 5.65
N GLN A 87 9.90 -1.89 4.56
CA GLN A 87 11.06 -1.72 3.66
C GLN A 87 11.08 -0.32 3.00
N GLU A 88 9.91 0.27 2.72
CA GLU A 88 9.84 1.62 2.17
C GLU A 88 10.07 2.72 3.22
N ILE A 89 9.81 2.43 4.50
CA ILE A 89 9.96 3.38 5.61
C ILE A 89 11.40 3.45 6.13
N GLN A 90 12.18 2.36 6.03
CA GLN A 90 13.61 2.35 6.37
C GLN A 90 14.46 2.76 5.15
N PRO A 91 14.82 4.05 4.97
CA PRO A 91 16.00 4.38 4.21
C PRO A 91 17.23 3.91 5.01
N TYR A 92 18.23 3.41 4.29
CA TYR A 92 19.56 3.05 4.80
C TYR A 92 20.05 3.83 6.03
#